data_AF-A0A397F4V4-F1
#
_entry.id   AF-A0A397F4V4-F1
#
_cell.length_a   1.000
_cell.length_b   1.000
_cell.length_c   1.000
_cell.angle_alpha   90.00
_cell.angle_beta   90.00
_cell.angle_gamma   90.00
#
_symmetry.space_group_name_H-M   'P 1'
#
loop_
_entity.id
_entity.type
_entity.pdbx_description
1 polymer ?
#
loop_
_entity_poly.entity_id
_entity_poly.type
_entity_poly.pdbx_seq_one_letter_code
_entity_poly.pdbx_strand_id
1 'polypeptide(L)'
;MFATGAMVNGSYTLSFNMTLHHAEHCPPLSIENVQAALSQLQTRHTFLRTKLVPYDSVATPFVLQVDHALRLPLIELPSNTPFAKLWAEGRGTPLRCGEPMLRVLWQQQSNTTKVVFLVHHAIGDGRSLSCLAHDFLIALTTIDMKTLPPLPLVSSCDDVAKRAVRSYPLRSLQSFAHTVLSGIRARHAFAFPIEPAAKESFIMLRDNKPLGLTTQFDAATTSRFVSKCKTHHVSVTGALGAALIHAVADMATASSTKIALGTVADARTLGAMGHLVAPEHLALFATALPMFSHTVQATSGATSSTESTEPPYWTTANAYGQHLQECTVRQDGLVVGLLMGLNMKSMMKAPKLTLGRPTIILSNSGVLPKLQTQYGDQIKVSHAHVTSNQLYSFPKVSASTMGGVLTLNFDGVAPIIKPTDLAMLQSRTTWHLKAMIA
;
A
#
# COMPACT_ATOMS: atom_id res chain seq x y z
N MET A 1 -3.28 4.23 -18.78
CA MET A 1 -4.23 3.19 -18.31
C MET A 1 -4.12 3.00 -16.81
N PHE A 2 -2.97 2.63 -16.25
CA PHE A 2 -2.82 2.48 -14.80
C PHE A 2 -3.06 3.81 -14.05
N ALA A 3 -2.40 4.88 -14.49
CA ALA A 3 -2.64 6.23 -13.95
C ALA A 3 -4.08 6.69 -14.20
N THR A 4 -4.64 6.38 -15.38
CA THR A 4 -6.03 6.73 -15.74
C THR A 4 -7.04 6.14 -14.76
N GLY A 5 -6.81 4.91 -14.31
CA GLY A 5 -7.62 4.28 -13.27
C GLY A 5 -7.55 5.01 -11.93
N ALA A 6 -6.35 5.40 -11.50
CA ALA A 6 -6.18 6.22 -10.29
C ALA A 6 -6.83 7.63 -10.44
N MET A 7 -6.84 8.19 -11.65
CA MET A 7 -7.41 9.50 -11.97
C MET A 7 -8.96 9.49 -12.06
N VAL A 8 -9.57 8.36 -12.45
CA VAL A 8 -11.05 8.19 -12.46
C VAL A 8 -11.66 8.27 -11.05
N ASN A 9 -10.85 7.99 -10.03
CA ASN A 9 -11.33 7.82 -8.66
C ASN A 9 -11.45 9.11 -7.84
N GLY A 10 -11.09 10.27 -8.39
CA GLY A 10 -11.12 11.53 -7.64
C GLY A 10 -10.41 11.41 -6.29
N SER A 11 -9.08 11.44 -6.30
CA SER A 11 -8.17 11.44 -5.12
C SER A 11 -7.95 10.11 -4.37
N TYR A 12 -7.54 9.05 -5.08
CA TYR A 12 -6.86 7.96 -4.38
C TYR A 12 -5.51 8.48 -3.85
N THR A 13 -5.41 8.68 -2.55
CA THR A 13 -4.30 9.34 -1.86
C THR A 13 -3.55 8.33 -1.00
N LEU A 14 -2.24 8.24 -1.22
CA LEU A 14 -1.31 7.56 -0.35
C LEU A 14 -0.81 8.51 0.73
N SER A 15 -0.59 7.97 1.92
CA SER A 15 -0.03 8.69 3.06
C SER A 15 1.25 7.98 3.49
N PHE A 16 2.39 8.68 3.44
CA PHE A 16 3.63 8.22 4.05
C PHE A 16 3.85 8.98 5.36
N ASN A 17 3.72 8.30 6.49
CA ASN A 17 3.87 8.91 7.81
C ASN A 17 5.29 8.70 8.32
N MET A 18 5.88 9.72 8.93
CA MET A 18 7.18 9.65 9.60
C MET A 18 7.13 10.34 10.97
N THR A 19 7.86 9.78 11.94
CA THR A 19 8.19 10.45 13.20
C THR A 19 9.69 10.66 13.28
N LEU A 20 10.09 11.94 13.28
CA LEU A 20 11.47 12.39 13.38
C LEU A 20 11.75 12.79 14.83
N HIS A 21 12.93 12.43 15.33
CA HIS A 21 13.47 12.88 16.60
C HIS A 21 14.73 13.67 16.30
N HIS A 22 14.87 14.82 16.95
CA HIS A 22 16.04 15.68 16.80
C HIS A 22 17.02 15.39 17.92
N ALA A 23 18.32 15.42 17.62
CA ALA A 23 19.33 15.36 18.66
C ALA A 23 19.19 16.59 19.60
N GLU A 24 19.40 16.39 20.91
CA GLU A 24 19.22 17.45 21.92
C GLU A 24 20.08 18.69 21.65
N HIS A 25 21.23 18.51 20.99
CA HIS A 25 22.15 19.59 20.63
C HIS A 25 21.81 20.29 19.30
N CYS A 26 20.81 19.81 18.54
CA CYS A 26 20.40 20.41 17.27
C CYS A 26 19.18 21.30 17.47
N PRO A 27 19.13 22.48 16.81
CA PRO A 27 17.91 23.27 16.80
C PRO A 27 16.79 22.46 16.12
N PRO A 28 15.52 22.67 16.50
CA PRO A 28 14.39 22.07 15.80
C PRO A 28 14.40 22.45 14.31
N LEU A 29 13.91 21.55 13.46
CA LEU A 29 13.80 21.81 12.02
C LEU A 29 12.89 23.02 11.75
N SER A 30 13.48 24.07 11.17
CA SER A 30 12.73 25.26 10.76
C SER A 30 11.86 25.00 9.52
N ILE A 31 10.82 25.81 9.34
CA ILE A 31 9.96 25.75 8.14
C ILE A 31 10.79 26.00 6.88
N GLU A 32 11.78 26.89 6.97
CA GLU A 32 12.69 27.24 5.89
C GLU A 32 13.54 26.03 5.47
N ASN A 33 14.05 25.24 6.44
CA ASN A 33 14.78 24.01 6.14
C ASN A 33 13.88 23.00 5.41
N VAL A 34 12.63 22.86 5.83
CA VAL A 34 11.67 21.95 5.20
C VAL A 34 11.34 22.42 3.78
N GLN A 35 11.07 23.70 3.59
CA GLN A 35 10.78 24.26 2.26
C GLN A 35 11.97 24.13 1.30
N ALA A 36 13.20 24.33 1.80
CA ALA A 36 14.42 24.10 1.03
C ALA A 36 14.54 22.62 0.62
N ALA A 37 14.32 21.68 1.54
CA ALA A 37 14.33 20.25 1.24
C ALA A 37 13.24 19.87 0.21
N LEU A 38 12.03 20.41 0.33
CA LEU A 38 10.96 20.21 -0.65
C LEU A 38 11.31 20.76 -2.04
N SER A 39 12.02 21.89 -2.11
CA SER A 39 12.49 22.47 -3.37
C SER A 39 13.56 21.59 -4.04
N GLN A 40 14.47 21.01 -3.25
CA GLN A 40 15.43 20.02 -3.75
C GLN A 40 14.73 18.75 -4.27
N LEU A 41 13.72 18.26 -3.54
CA LEU A 41 12.90 17.13 -4.01
C LEU A 41 12.17 17.46 -5.29
N GLN A 42 11.56 18.65 -5.39
CA GLN A 42 10.90 19.09 -6.62
C GLN A 42 11.89 19.14 -7.77
N THR A 43 13.15 19.54 -7.56
CA THR A 43 14.20 19.53 -8.60
C THR A 43 14.54 18.09 -9.03
N ARG A 44 14.70 17.20 -8.05
CA ARG A 44 15.04 15.79 -8.25
C ARG A 44 13.96 14.99 -8.97
N HIS A 45 12.70 15.16 -8.56
CA HIS A 45 11.56 14.31 -8.96
C HIS A 45 10.60 15.07 -9.86
N THR A 46 10.63 14.79 -11.16
CA THR A 46 9.79 15.50 -12.15
C THR A 46 8.30 15.45 -11.84
N PHE A 47 7.78 14.35 -11.30
CA PHE A 47 6.35 14.24 -10.96
C PHE A 47 5.89 15.11 -9.80
N LEU A 48 6.79 15.61 -8.94
CA LEU A 48 6.44 16.60 -7.90
C LEU A 48 6.17 18.00 -8.48
N ARG A 49 6.44 18.18 -9.77
CA ARG A 49 6.09 19.37 -10.55
C ARG A 49 4.92 19.10 -11.49
N THR A 50 4.07 18.11 -11.19
CA THR A 50 2.90 17.81 -12.01
C THR A 50 1.59 18.10 -11.30
N LYS A 51 0.60 18.47 -12.10
CA LYS A 51 -0.81 18.61 -11.70
C LYS A 51 -1.70 17.82 -12.64
N LEU A 52 -2.87 17.43 -12.15
CA LEU A 52 -3.90 16.79 -12.96
C LEU A 52 -4.70 17.84 -13.74
N VAL A 53 -4.80 17.71 -15.06
CA VAL A 53 -5.63 18.60 -15.89
C VAL A 53 -6.61 17.81 -16.74
N PRO A 54 -7.83 18.33 -17.00
CA PRO A 54 -8.77 17.72 -17.93
C PRO A 54 -8.13 17.54 -19.31
N TYR A 55 -8.49 16.47 -19.98
CA TYR A 55 -8.05 16.18 -21.35
C TYR A 55 -9.25 15.73 -22.18
N ASP A 56 -9.34 16.23 -23.41
CA ASP A 56 -10.48 16.01 -24.30
C ASP A 56 -10.43 14.61 -24.94
N SER A 57 -10.65 13.59 -24.10
CA SER A 57 -10.74 12.20 -24.51
C SER A 57 -11.69 11.44 -23.60
N VAL A 58 -12.66 10.76 -24.20
CA VAL A 58 -13.62 9.89 -23.50
C VAL A 58 -12.90 8.73 -22.78
N ALA A 59 -11.76 8.29 -23.31
CA ALA A 59 -10.94 7.20 -22.78
C ALA A 59 -9.94 7.68 -21.71
N THR A 60 -9.41 8.90 -21.84
CA THR A 60 -8.42 9.50 -20.94
C THR A 60 -8.85 10.91 -20.55
N PRO A 61 -9.79 11.07 -19.61
CA PRO A 61 -10.38 12.37 -19.28
C PRO A 61 -9.41 13.32 -18.57
N PHE A 62 -8.24 12.84 -18.16
CA PHE A 62 -7.22 13.62 -17.49
C PHE A 62 -5.82 13.24 -17.95
N VAL A 63 -4.89 14.19 -17.88
CA VAL A 63 -3.45 14.01 -18.08
C VAL A 63 -2.65 14.67 -16.96
N LEU A 64 -1.42 14.19 -16.77
CA LEU A 64 -0.45 14.85 -15.90
C LEU A 64 0.29 15.93 -16.70
N GLN A 65 0.17 17.18 -16.27
CA GLN A 65 0.89 18.30 -16.87
C GLN A 65 2.03 18.73 -15.95
N VAL A 66 3.24 18.86 -16.49
CA VAL A 66 4.37 19.47 -15.79
C VAL A 66 4.17 20.99 -15.73
N ASP A 67 4.38 21.57 -14.56
CA ASP A 67 4.31 22.99 -14.28
C ASP A 67 5.40 23.37 -13.28
N HIS A 68 6.40 24.12 -13.77
CA HIS A 68 7.56 24.55 -13.00
C HIS A 68 7.25 25.66 -11.97
N ALA A 69 6.08 26.31 -12.09
CA ALA A 69 5.61 27.28 -11.12
C ALA A 69 4.97 26.61 -9.89
N LEU A 70 4.61 25.32 -9.96
CA LEU A 70 4.04 24.60 -8.82
C LEU A 70 5.02 24.57 -7.65
N ARG A 71 4.48 24.79 -6.45
CA ARG A 71 5.18 24.61 -5.18
C ARG A 71 4.44 23.57 -4.36
N LEU A 72 5.19 22.72 -3.66
CA LEU A 72 4.60 21.71 -2.77
C LEU A 72 4.01 22.41 -1.53
N PRO A 73 2.72 22.25 -1.24
CA PRO A 73 2.13 22.82 -0.04
C PRO A 73 2.71 22.15 1.22
N LEU A 74 3.21 22.97 2.13
CA LEU A 74 3.61 22.58 3.48
C LEU A 74 2.57 23.13 4.46
N ILE A 75 1.81 22.24 5.10
CA ILE A 75 0.73 22.59 6.02
C ILE A 75 1.23 22.33 7.44
N GLU A 76 1.47 23.42 8.16
CA GLU A 76 1.77 23.36 9.58
C GLU A 76 0.50 23.05 10.37
N LEU A 77 0.61 22.05 11.25
CA LEU A 77 -0.47 21.54 12.07
C LEU A 77 -0.32 22.06 13.50
N PRO A 78 -1.41 22.48 14.16
CA PRO A 78 -1.34 23.00 15.52
C PRO A 78 -0.91 21.91 16.51
N SER A 79 0.07 22.21 17.36
CA SER A 79 0.67 21.26 18.31
C SER A 79 -0.28 20.81 19.43
N ASN A 80 -1.30 21.61 19.74
CA ASN A 80 -2.31 21.34 20.78
C ASN A 80 -3.40 20.34 20.35
N THR A 81 -3.44 19.94 19.08
CA THR A 81 -4.44 19.03 18.55
C THR A 81 -3.82 17.65 18.31
N PRO A 82 -4.50 16.54 18.66
CA PRO A 82 -3.98 15.20 18.43
C PRO A 82 -3.67 14.96 16.95
N PHE A 83 -2.40 14.62 16.65
CA PHE A 83 -1.92 14.35 15.29
C PHE A 83 -2.83 13.40 14.50
N ALA A 84 -3.31 12.33 15.15
CA ALA A 84 -4.15 11.32 14.51
C ALA A 84 -5.44 11.90 13.91
N LYS A 85 -6.03 12.92 14.55
CA LYS A 85 -7.23 13.61 14.06
C LYS A 85 -6.91 14.42 12.80
N LEU A 86 -5.89 15.27 12.86
CA LEU A 86 -5.46 16.10 11.74
C LEU A 86 -4.96 15.27 10.55
N TRP A 87 -4.27 14.17 10.83
CA TRP A 87 -3.87 13.21 9.82
C TRP A 87 -5.08 12.56 9.14
N ALA A 88 -6.10 12.15 9.90
CA ALA A 88 -7.32 11.59 9.33
C ALA A 88 -8.08 12.60 8.45
N GLU A 89 -8.20 13.85 8.89
CA GLU A 89 -8.77 14.95 8.10
C GLU A 89 -7.97 15.20 6.81
N GLY A 90 -6.64 15.22 6.93
CA GLY A 90 -5.72 15.34 5.79
C GLY A 90 -5.87 14.19 4.79
N ARG A 91 -6.06 12.94 5.22
CA ARG A 91 -6.32 11.81 4.31
C ARG A 91 -7.68 11.88 3.63
N GLY A 92 -8.69 12.48 4.29
CA GLY A 92 -10.02 12.68 3.73
C GLY A 92 -10.12 13.85 2.76
N THR A 93 -9.16 14.78 2.78
CA THR A 93 -9.14 15.94 1.88
C THR A 93 -8.61 15.52 0.50
N PRO A 94 -9.34 15.72 -0.60
CA PRO A 94 -8.87 15.34 -1.93
C PRO A 94 -7.68 16.20 -2.38
N LEU A 95 -6.85 15.66 -3.29
CA LEU A 95 -5.92 16.43 -4.14
C LEU A 95 -6.64 16.70 -5.45
N ARG A 96 -6.99 17.97 -5.73
CA ARG A 96 -7.91 18.33 -6.83
C ARG A 96 -7.18 18.54 -8.15
N CYS A 97 -7.95 18.56 -9.24
CA CYS A 97 -7.43 18.99 -10.55
C CYS A 97 -6.85 20.41 -10.43
N GLY A 98 -5.72 20.64 -11.09
CA GLY A 98 -4.98 21.90 -11.05
C GLY A 98 -4.06 22.08 -9.84
N GLU A 99 -4.21 21.29 -8.78
CA GLU A 99 -3.36 21.36 -7.58
C GLU A 99 -2.08 20.50 -7.72
N PRO A 100 -1.03 20.81 -6.94
CA PRO A 100 0.11 19.90 -6.77
C PRO A 100 -0.35 18.49 -6.36
N MET A 101 0.25 17.47 -6.97
CA MET A 101 -0.08 16.06 -6.72
C MET A 101 0.50 15.50 -5.41
N LEU A 102 1.12 16.36 -4.59
CA LEU A 102 1.63 16.06 -3.26
C LEU A 102 1.43 17.27 -2.36
N ARG A 103 1.05 17.03 -1.10
CA ARG A 103 1.17 18.01 -0.01
C ARG A 103 1.80 17.37 1.23
N VAL A 104 2.36 18.20 2.09
CA VAL A 104 3.04 17.79 3.31
C VAL A 104 2.27 18.28 4.52
N LEU A 105 1.96 17.39 5.46
CA LEU A 105 1.52 17.78 6.80
C LEU A 105 2.72 17.77 7.73
N TRP A 106 2.86 18.81 8.54
CA TRP A 106 3.98 18.99 9.44
C TRP A 106 3.48 19.39 10.82
N GLN A 107 3.79 18.60 11.84
CA GLN A 107 3.48 18.95 13.23
C GLN A 107 4.75 18.86 14.05
N GLN A 108 5.23 20.01 14.52
CA GLN A 108 6.36 20.09 15.42
C GLN A 108 5.89 19.97 16.88
N GLN A 109 6.61 19.14 17.64
CA GLN A 109 6.50 19.00 19.09
C GLN A 109 7.88 19.26 19.71
N SER A 110 8.00 19.27 21.04
CA SER A 110 9.24 19.65 21.75
C SER A 110 10.49 18.94 21.22
N ASN A 111 10.45 17.60 21.15
CA ASN A 111 11.61 16.78 20.73
C ASN A 111 11.32 15.91 19.50
N THR A 112 10.11 16.01 18.94
CA THR A 112 9.72 15.19 17.78
C THR A 112 8.97 16.00 16.75
N THR A 113 9.10 15.63 15.48
CA THR A 113 8.31 16.17 14.39
C THR A 113 7.57 15.04 13.69
N LYS A 114 6.27 15.22 13.49
CA LYS A 114 5.45 14.36 12.65
C LYS A 114 5.39 14.93 11.24
N VAL A 115 5.75 14.11 10.25
CA VAL A 115 5.73 14.50 8.84
C VAL A 115 4.87 13.51 8.06
N VAL A 116 3.96 14.01 7.24
CA VAL A 116 3.14 13.17 6.35
C VAL A 116 3.24 13.65 4.93
N PHE A 117 3.62 12.76 4.02
CA PHE A 117 3.42 12.98 2.59
C PHE A 117 2.06 12.43 2.18
N LEU A 118 1.17 13.32 1.74
CA LEU A 118 -0.09 12.98 1.11
C LEU A 118 0.09 13.11 -0.39
N VAL A 119 0.08 11.99 -1.10
CA VAL A 119 0.46 11.90 -2.51
C VAL A 119 -0.68 11.28 -3.31
N HIS A 120 -1.04 11.88 -4.44
CA HIS A 120 -1.99 11.26 -5.34
C HIS A 120 -1.34 9.99 -5.93
N HIS A 121 -2.03 8.85 -5.81
CA HIS A 121 -1.52 7.53 -6.18
C HIS A 121 -1.20 7.41 -7.70
N ALA A 122 -1.59 8.39 -8.52
CA ALA A 122 -1.26 8.43 -9.96
C ALA A 122 0.23 8.72 -10.20
N ILE A 123 0.89 9.40 -9.27
CA ILE A 123 2.31 9.75 -9.38
C ILE A 123 3.20 8.95 -8.44
N GLY A 124 2.66 8.09 -7.58
CA GLY A 124 3.48 7.35 -6.62
C GLY A 124 2.83 6.08 -6.10
N ASP A 125 3.66 5.18 -5.60
CA ASP A 125 3.29 3.96 -4.88
C ASP A 125 4.12 3.80 -3.59
N GLY A 126 3.85 2.75 -2.80
CA GLY A 126 4.48 2.57 -1.49
C GLY A 126 6.01 2.60 -1.51
N ARG A 127 6.65 1.98 -2.52
CA ARG A 127 8.11 2.00 -2.67
C ARG A 127 8.63 3.36 -3.10
N SER A 128 7.92 4.03 -4.01
CA SER A 128 8.23 5.39 -4.43
C SER A 128 8.22 6.37 -3.26
N LEU A 129 7.21 6.27 -2.40
CA LEU A 129 7.06 7.11 -1.22
C LEU A 129 8.18 6.86 -0.19
N SER A 130 8.63 5.61 -0.04
CA SER A 130 9.79 5.30 0.81
C SER A 130 11.09 5.91 0.27
N CYS A 131 11.28 5.95 -1.05
CA CYS A 131 12.46 6.58 -1.65
C CYS A 131 12.39 8.11 -1.55
N LEU A 132 11.21 8.68 -1.76
CA LEU A 132 10.95 10.10 -1.57
C LEU A 132 11.23 10.54 -0.12
N ALA A 133 10.82 9.74 0.87
CA ALA A 133 11.11 9.95 2.27
C ALA A 133 12.61 9.90 2.58
N HIS A 134 13.34 8.96 2.00
CA HIS A 134 14.79 8.92 2.13
C HIS A 134 15.46 10.18 1.56
N ASP A 135 15.10 10.56 0.33
CA ASP A 135 15.65 11.76 -0.31
C ASP A 135 15.31 13.03 0.49
N PHE A 136 14.12 13.10 1.10
CA PHE A 136 13.72 14.21 1.97
C PHE A 136 14.64 14.33 3.19
N LEU A 137 14.92 13.21 3.85
CA LEU A 137 15.75 13.17 5.06
C LEU A 137 17.21 13.47 4.75
N ILE A 138 17.72 13.07 3.58
CA ILE A 138 19.02 13.51 3.10
C ILE A 138 19.01 15.03 2.89
N ALA A 139 18.03 15.57 2.15
CA ALA A 139 17.95 17.00 1.87
C ALA A 139 17.78 17.86 3.14
N LEU A 140 17.18 17.33 4.21
CA LEU A 140 17.10 18.00 5.52
C LEU A 140 18.43 18.05 6.26
N THR A 141 19.33 17.07 6.05
CA THR A 141 20.57 16.93 6.83
C THR A 141 21.81 17.43 6.10
N THR A 142 21.79 17.50 4.78
CA THR A 142 22.85 18.12 3.97
C THR A 142 22.55 19.60 3.78
N ILE A 143 22.96 20.43 4.75
CA ILE A 143 22.81 21.90 4.72
C ILE A 143 23.73 22.53 3.67
N ASP A 144 24.84 21.88 3.33
CA ASP A 144 25.64 22.25 2.16
C ASP A 144 24.85 21.93 0.88
N MET A 145 24.66 22.94 0.02
CA MET A 145 23.82 22.96 -1.19
C MET A 145 24.22 21.96 -2.30
N LYS A 146 24.64 20.74 -1.96
CA LYS A 146 24.69 19.61 -2.90
C LYS A 146 23.26 19.17 -3.16
N THR A 147 22.69 19.78 -4.20
CA THR A 147 21.39 19.38 -4.73
C THR A 147 21.44 17.91 -5.12
N LEU A 148 20.44 17.15 -4.68
CA LEU A 148 20.26 15.79 -5.18
C LEU A 148 20.08 15.86 -6.71
N PRO A 149 20.82 15.06 -7.50
CA PRO A 149 20.80 15.18 -8.95
C PRO A 149 19.39 14.86 -9.49
N PRO A 150 18.95 15.52 -10.58
CA PRO A 150 17.66 15.23 -11.20
C PRO A 150 17.60 13.78 -11.68
N LEU A 151 16.46 13.13 -11.47
CA LEU A 151 16.20 11.81 -12.02
C LEU A 151 15.65 11.93 -13.45
N PRO A 152 16.02 11.02 -14.35
CA PRO A 152 15.46 11.00 -15.69
C PRO A 152 13.95 10.72 -15.64
N LEU A 153 13.25 11.08 -16.73
CA LEU A 153 11.85 10.70 -16.85
C LEU A 153 11.75 9.18 -17.02
N VAL A 154 10.95 8.54 -16.17
CA VAL A 154 10.76 7.09 -16.17
C VAL A 154 9.70 6.67 -17.20
N SER A 155 9.90 5.51 -17.82
CA SER A 155 8.82 4.85 -18.58
C SER A 155 7.61 4.60 -17.69
N SER A 156 6.40 4.70 -18.25
CA SER A 156 5.20 4.36 -17.48
C SER A 156 5.10 2.85 -17.22
N CYS A 157 4.38 2.46 -16.17
CA CYS A 157 4.04 1.04 -15.93
C CYS A 157 3.29 0.43 -17.12
N ASP A 158 2.43 1.21 -17.78
CA ASP A 158 1.76 0.80 -19.03
C ASP A 158 2.78 0.37 -20.09
N ASP A 159 3.87 1.13 -20.28
CA ASP A 159 4.87 0.82 -21.30
C ASP A 159 5.67 -0.43 -20.94
N VAL A 160 6.00 -0.60 -19.66
CA VAL A 160 6.64 -1.83 -19.16
C VAL A 160 5.75 -3.04 -19.44
N ALA A 161 4.46 -2.95 -19.11
CA ALA A 161 3.53 -4.05 -19.29
C ALA A 161 3.24 -4.33 -20.78
N LYS A 162 3.02 -3.30 -21.60
CA LYS A 162 2.81 -3.44 -23.06
C LYS A 162 4.02 -4.08 -23.75
N ARG A 163 5.24 -3.67 -23.37
CA ARG A 163 6.47 -4.30 -23.87
C ARG A 163 6.54 -5.76 -23.48
N ALA A 164 6.29 -6.10 -22.21
CA ALA A 164 6.31 -7.48 -21.76
C ALA A 164 5.31 -8.36 -22.54
N VAL A 165 4.09 -7.86 -22.78
CA VAL A 165 3.08 -8.57 -23.57
C VAL A 165 3.51 -8.79 -25.02
N ARG A 166 4.13 -7.77 -25.64
CA ARG A 166 4.63 -7.88 -27.03
C ARG A 166 5.82 -8.84 -27.15
N SER A 167 6.73 -8.80 -26.18
CA SER A 167 7.93 -9.64 -26.18
C SER A 167 7.65 -11.10 -25.83
N TYR A 168 6.62 -11.39 -25.03
CA TYR A 168 6.32 -12.74 -24.54
C TYR A 168 4.82 -13.10 -24.64
N PRO A 169 4.24 -13.15 -25.85
CA PRO A 169 2.79 -13.28 -26.06
C PRO A 169 2.21 -14.59 -25.48
N LEU A 170 2.92 -15.72 -25.60
CA LEU A 170 2.46 -17.00 -25.04
C LEU A 170 2.40 -16.97 -23.51
N ARG A 171 3.42 -16.38 -22.86
CA ARG A 171 3.43 -16.19 -21.41
C ARG A 171 2.28 -15.29 -20.97
N SER A 172 2.03 -14.20 -21.70
CA SER A 172 0.92 -13.30 -21.41
C SER A 172 -0.44 -13.95 -21.60
N LEU A 173 -0.60 -14.85 -22.58
CA LEU A 173 -1.82 -15.63 -22.75
C LEU A 173 -2.03 -16.60 -21.58
N GLN A 174 -0.98 -17.30 -21.15
CA GLN A 174 -1.03 -18.16 -19.95
C GLN A 174 -1.39 -17.36 -18.69
N SER A 175 -0.85 -16.16 -18.56
CA SER A 175 -1.15 -15.23 -17.47
C SER A 175 -2.61 -14.75 -17.49
N PHE A 176 -3.12 -14.39 -18.67
CA PHE A 176 -4.52 -14.04 -18.86
C PHE A 176 -5.44 -15.20 -18.47
N ALA A 177 -5.17 -16.41 -18.97
CA ALA A 177 -5.92 -17.61 -18.63
C ALA A 177 -5.87 -17.89 -17.12
N HIS A 178 -4.69 -17.78 -16.50
CA HIS A 178 -4.52 -17.96 -15.05
C HIS A 178 -5.33 -16.92 -14.26
N THR A 179 -5.33 -15.66 -14.68
CA THR A 179 -6.11 -14.58 -14.06
C THR A 179 -7.60 -14.89 -14.09
N VAL A 180 -8.12 -15.31 -15.25
CA VAL A 180 -9.52 -15.69 -15.42
C VAL A 180 -9.88 -16.90 -14.56
N LEU A 181 -9.06 -17.96 -14.59
CA LEU A 181 -9.28 -19.16 -13.78
C LEU A 181 -9.24 -18.86 -12.28
N SER A 182 -8.32 -18.02 -11.82
CA SER A 182 -8.25 -17.57 -10.44
C SER A 182 -9.48 -16.75 -10.03
N GLY A 183 -10.02 -15.92 -10.93
CA GLY A 183 -11.30 -15.24 -10.73
C GLY A 183 -12.49 -16.20 -10.62
N ILE A 184 -12.54 -17.25 -11.44
CA ILE A 184 -13.56 -18.31 -11.35
C ILE A 184 -13.41 -19.09 -10.05
N ARG A 185 -12.17 -19.45 -9.67
CA ARG A 185 -11.87 -20.13 -8.40
C ARG A 185 -12.21 -19.28 -7.19
N ALA A 186 -12.14 -17.96 -7.27
CA ALA A 186 -12.53 -17.07 -6.18
C ALA A 186 -14.06 -16.89 -6.02
N ARG A 187 -14.88 -17.41 -6.95
CA ARG A 187 -16.34 -17.35 -6.81
C ARG A 187 -16.78 -18.00 -5.50
N HIS A 188 -17.80 -17.40 -4.89
CA HIS A 188 -18.36 -17.81 -3.60
C HIS A 188 -17.37 -17.76 -2.43
N ALA A 189 -16.22 -17.09 -2.59
CA ALA A 189 -15.42 -16.71 -1.43
C ALA A 189 -16.24 -15.79 -0.53
N PHE A 190 -15.98 -15.88 0.78
CA PHE A 190 -16.56 -15.01 1.79
C PHE A 190 -16.36 -13.54 1.39
N ALA A 191 -17.45 -12.78 1.40
CA ALA A 191 -17.39 -11.35 1.21
C ALA A 191 -17.24 -10.69 2.58
N PHE A 192 -16.22 -9.84 2.73
CA PHE A 192 -16.05 -9.07 3.96
C PHE A 192 -17.34 -8.28 4.26
N PRO A 193 -17.80 -8.24 5.52
CA PRO A 193 -19.05 -7.57 5.89
C PRO A 193 -19.09 -6.11 5.40
N ILE A 194 -20.23 -5.72 4.83
CA ILE A 194 -20.49 -4.35 4.40
C ILE A 194 -21.75 -3.81 5.09
N GLU A 195 -21.73 -2.54 5.46
CA GLU A 195 -22.91 -1.85 5.99
C GLU A 195 -24.01 -1.79 4.93
N PRO A 196 -25.22 -2.35 5.19
CA PRO A 196 -26.31 -2.36 4.21
C PRO A 196 -26.68 -0.96 3.70
N ALA A 197 -26.71 0.03 4.59
CA ALA A 197 -27.02 1.43 4.25
C ALA A 197 -25.97 2.06 3.31
N ALA A 198 -24.73 1.55 3.31
CA ALA A 198 -23.66 2.06 2.46
C ALA A 198 -23.74 1.56 1.00
N LYS A 199 -24.63 0.60 0.68
CA LYS A 199 -24.77 0.06 -0.68
C LYS A 199 -25.20 1.12 -1.70
N GLU A 200 -26.04 2.07 -1.30
CA GLU A 200 -26.50 3.18 -2.15
C GLU A 200 -25.44 4.28 -2.28
N SER A 201 -24.71 4.56 -1.19
CA SER A 201 -23.65 5.58 -1.12
C SER A 201 -22.39 5.17 -1.90
N PHE A 202 -22.14 3.87 -2.05
CA PHE A 202 -20.93 3.35 -2.69
C PHE A 202 -20.76 3.85 -4.14
N ILE A 203 -21.86 4.17 -4.84
CA ILE A 203 -21.82 4.68 -6.22
C ILE A 203 -21.06 6.02 -6.30
N MET A 204 -20.99 6.79 -5.21
CA MET A 204 -20.28 8.08 -5.14
C MET A 204 -19.11 8.00 -4.13
N LEU A 205 -17.95 7.52 -4.59
CA LEU A 205 -16.74 7.32 -3.77
C LEU A 205 -16.13 8.60 -3.15
N ARG A 206 -16.62 9.80 -3.51
CA ARG A 206 -16.04 11.09 -3.10
C ARG A 206 -16.28 11.46 -1.64
N ASP A 207 -17.28 10.88 -0.98
CA ASP A 207 -17.71 11.28 0.38
C ASP A 207 -17.30 10.28 1.49
N ASN A 208 -16.52 9.28 1.12
CA ASN A 208 -16.10 8.21 2.01
C ASN A 208 -15.00 8.67 2.98
N LYS A 209 -15.14 8.33 4.27
CA LYS A 209 -14.13 8.66 5.29
C LYS A 209 -13.12 7.51 5.44
N PRO A 210 -11.81 7.77 5.37
CA PRO A 210 -10.81 6.72 5.53
C PRO A 210 -10.84 6.16 6.96
N LEU A 211 -10.89 4.83 7.08
CA LEU A 211 -10.65 4.11 8.34
C LEU A 211 -9.25 3.51 8.30
N GLY A 212 -8.54 3.59 9.41
CA GLY A 212 -7.19 3.04 9.53
C GLY A 212 -6.88 2.63 10.96
N LEU A 213 -6.40 1.41 11.15
CA LEU A 213 -5.86 0.92 12.41
C LEU A 213 -4.43 0.44 12.18
N THR A 214 -3.55 0.66 13.16
CA THR A 214 -2.13 0.28 13.05
C THR A 214 -1.75 -0.65 14.20
N THR A 215 -1.08 -1.75 13.87
CA THR A 215 -0.43 -2.66 14.82
C THR A 215 1.08 -2.66 14.55
N GLN A 216 1.89 -2.71 15.61
CA GLN A 216 3.34 -2.82 15.50
C GLN A 216 3.86 -4.00 16.31
N PHE A 217 4.87 -4.68 15.77
CA PHE A 217 5.68 -5.66 16.47
C PHE A 217 7.08 -5.09 16.60
N ASP A 218 7.60 -5.06 17.83
CA ASP A 218 8.96 -4.57 18.10
C ASP A 218 10.04 -5.39 17.39
N ALA A 219 11.29 -4.92 17.46
CA ALA A 219 12.41 -5.55 16.77
C ALA A 219 12.66 -7.00 17.22
N ALA A 220 12.49 -7.30 18.51
CA ALA A 220 12.70 -8.64 19.05
C ALA A 220 11.63 -9.62 18.56
N THR A 221 10.36 -9.21 18.62
CA THR A 221 9.21 -10.00 18.17
C THR A 221 9.23 -10.19 16.66
N THR A 222 9.57 -9.15 15.90
CA THR A 222 9.74 -9.23 14.45
C THR A 222 10.88 -10.18 14.06
N SER A 223 12.02 -10.13 14.78
CA SER A 223 13.14 -11.04 14.54
C SER A 223 12.77 -12.51 14.81
N ARG A 224 12.03 -12.78 15.89
CA ARG A 224 11.47 -14.11 16.17
C ARG A 224 10.53 -14.58 15.07
N PHE A 225 9.62 -13.71 14.62
CA PHE A 225 8.69 -14.02 13.53
C PHE A 225 9.42 -14.39 12.24
N VAL A 226 10.41 -13.58 11.85
CA VAL A 226 11.24 -13.84 10.68
C VAL A 226 12.01 -15.15 10.82
N SER A 227 12.49 -15.47 12.04
CA SER A 227 13.18 -16.73 12.32
C SER A 227 12.25 -17.94 12.16
N LYS A 228 11.01 -17.88 12.66
CA LYS A 228 10.00 -18.92 12.44
C LYS A 228 9.69 -19.10 10.95
N CYS A 229 9.51 -18.00 10.21
CA CYS A 229 9.32 -18.06 8.76
C CYS A 229 10.47 -18.80 8.05
N LYS A 230 11.73 -18.53 8.45
CA LYS A 230 12.91 -19.22 7.91
C LYS A 230 12.91 -20.72 8.24
N THR A 231 12.61 -21.10 9.49
CA THR A 231 12.53 -22.50 9.93
C THR A 231 11.50 -23.29 9.13
N HIS A 232 10.36 -22.68 8.82
CA HIS A 232 9.29 -23.30 8.04
C HIS A 232 9.44 -23.10 6.52
N HIS A 233 10.56 -22.53 6.05
CA HIS A 233 10.84 -22.26 4.64
C HIS A 233 9.75 -21.45 3.92
N VAL A 234 9.09 -20.51 4.62
CA VAL A 234 8.10 -19.60 4.05
C VAL A 234 8.58 -18.16 4.07
N SER A 235 8.07 -17.34 3.15
CA SER A 235 8.30 -15.90 3.18
C SER A 235 7.44 -15.22 4.26
N VAL A 236 7.87 -14.05 4.73
CA VAL A 236 7.07 -13.20 5.62
C VAL A 236 5.73 -12.84 4.97
N THR A 237 5.70 -12.59 3.66
CA THR A 237 4.45 -12.34 2.92
C THR A 237 3.53 -13.56 2.95
N GLY A 238 4.08 -14.77 2.78
CA GLY A 238 3.34 -16.03 2.89
C GLY A 238 2.70 -16.19 4.28
N ALA A 239 3.48 -15.97 5.33
CA ALA A 239 3.02 -16.05 6.72
C ALA A 239 1.95 -15.00 7.06
N LEU A 240 2.14 -13.74 6.63
CA LEU A 240 1.14 -12.68 6.79
C LEU A 240 -0.16 -13.01 6.06
N GLY A 241 -0.08 -13.55 4.84
CA GLY A 241 -1.24 -13.98 4.07
C GLY A 241 -2.01 -15.11 4.76
N ALA A 242 -1.31 -16.09 5.33
CA ALA A 242 -1.93 -17.15 6.11
C ALA A 242 -2.64 -16.59 7.34
N ALA A 243 -1.98 -15.73 8.14
CA ALA A 243 -2.60 -15.11 9.31
C ALA A 243 -3.86 -14.32 8.96
N LEU A 244 -3.87 -13.60 7.83
CA LEU A 244 -5.05 -12.87 7.34
C LEU A 244 -6.18 -13.79 6.88
N ILE A 245 -5.84 -14.88 6.18
CA ILE A 245 -6.81 -15.88 5.75
C ILE A 245 -7.49 -16.50 6.98
N HIS A 246 -6.73 -16.92 7.99
CA HIS A 246 -7.30 -17.46 9.22
C HIS A 246 -8.10 -16.40 10.01
N ALA A 247 -7.60 -15.16 10.09
CA ALA A 247 -8.32 -14.07 10.76
C ALA A 247 -9.69 -13.77 10.14
N VAL A 248 -9.78 -13.82 8.81
CA VAL A 248 -11.04 -13.63 8.08
C VAL A 248 -11.95 -14.85 8.23
N ALA A 249 -11.41 -16.06 8.29
CA ALA A 249 -12.19 -17.27 8.51
C ALA A 249 -12.90 -17.25 9.87
N ASP A 250 -12.20 -16.80 10.92
CA ASP A 250 -12.77 -16.58 12.27
C ASP A 250 -13.99 -15.64 12.26
N MET A 251 -14.05 -14.69 11.32
CA MET A 251 -15.15 -13.73 11.20
C MET A 251 -16.38 -14.31 10.47
N ALA A 252 -16.22 -15.36 9.67
CA ALA A 252 -17.27 -15.86 8.78
C ALA A 252 -18.26 -16.82 9.46
N THR A 253 -18.02 -17.21 10.71
CA THR A 253 -18.83 -18.09 11.59
C THR A 253 -19.22 -19.47 11.03
N ALA A 254 -18.90 -19.77 9.78
CA ALA A 254 -19.17 -21.04 9.11
C ALA A 254 -18.10 -22.10 9.45
N SER A 255 -18.51 -23.38 9.41
CA SER A 255 -17.63 -24.54 9.62
C SER A 255 -16.54 -24.67 8.55
N SER A 256 -16.75 -24.10 7.37
CA SER A 256 -15.77 -24.05 6.28
C SER A 256 -15.93 -22.74 5.53
N THR A 257 -14.84 -21.99 5.40
CA THR A 257 -14.87 -20.66 4.78
C THR A 257 -13.83 -20.58 3.68
N LYS A 258 -14.30 -20.28 2.47
CA LYS A 258 -13.45 -20.01 1.32
C LYS A 258 -13.08 -18.52 1.28
N ILE A 259 -11.80 -18.22 1.14
CA ILE A 259 -11.28 -16.86 1.20
C ILE A 259 -10.47 -16.57 -0.05
N ALA A 260 -10.70 -15.40 -0.65
CA ALA A 260 -9.95 -14.90 -1.78
C ALA A 260 -9.02 -13.77 -1.33
N LEU A 261 -7.71 -14.03 -1.35
CA LEU A 261 -6.67 -13.07 -1.00
C LEU A 261 -6.10 -12.41 -2.27
N GLY A 262 -6.31 -11.09 -2.38
CA GLY A 262 -5.64 -10.26 -3.38
C GLY A 262 -4.24 -9.86 -2.91
N THR A 263 -3.29 -9.75 -3.84
CA THR A 263 -1.90 -9.37 -3.49
C THR A 263 -1.45 -8.21 -4.36
N VAL A 264 -0.91 -7.16 -3.75
CA VAL A 264 -0.25 -6.06 -4.47
C VAL A 264 1.19 -6.47 -4.80
N ALA A 265 1.62 -6.21 -6.03
CA ALA A 265 2.99 -6.44 -6.50
C ALA A 265 3.61 -5.18 -7.10
N ASP A 266 4.93 -5.17 -7.18
CA ASP A 266 5.71 -4.10 -7.80
C ASP A 266 6.06 -4.48 -9.24
N ALA A 267 5.48 -3.80 -10.23
CA ALA A 267 5.77 -4.10 -11.64
C ALA A 267 7.25 -3.89 -12.01
N ARG A 268 8.00 -3.08 -11.25
CA ARG A 268 9.45 -2.89 -11.45
C ARG A 268 10.24 -4.18 -11.26
N THR A 269 9.82 -5.04 -10.33
CA THR A 269 10.51 -6.31 -10.05
C THR A 269 10.05 -7.43 -10.99
N LEU A 270 8.86 -7.31 -11.58
CA LEU A 270 8.32 -8.28 -12.52
C LEU A 270 8.87 -8.11 -13.94
N GLY A 271 9.16 -6.88 -14.36
CA GLY A 271 9.62 -6.55 -15.71
C GLY A 271 11.11 -6.79 -16.00
N ALA A 272 11.83 -7.53 -15.15
CA ALA A 272 13.28 -7.71 -15.21
C ALA A 272 13.74 -8.56 -16.41
N MET A 273 13.64 -8.01 -17.62
CA MET A 273 14.38 -8.43 -18.80
C MET A 273 14.82 -7.14 -19.54
N GLY A 274 15.98 -6.58 -19.15
CA GLY A 274 16.74 -5.61 -19.95
C GLY A 274 16.52 -4.10 -19.72
N HIS A 275 15.44 -3.65 -19.05
CA HIS A 275 15.22 -2.23 -18.77
C HIS A 275 14.80 -2.00 -17.32
N LEU A 276 15.80 -1.83 -16.45
CA LEU A 276 15.59 -1.56 -15.03
C LEU A 276 15.04 -0.15 -14.84
N VAL A 277 13.78 -0.05 -14.39
CA VAL A 277 13.28 1.19 -13.80
C VAL A 277 13.97 1.37 -12.46
N ALA A 278 14.79 2.42 -12.33
CA ALA A 278 15.53 2.65 -11.11
C ALA A 278 14.56 2.85 -9.92
N PRO A 279 14.86 2.29 -8.74
CA PRO A 279 13.90 2.19 -7.64
C PRO A 279 13.52 3.54 -7.04
N GLU A 280 14.35 4.57 -7.22
CA GLU A 280 14.14 5.94 -6.74
C GLU A 280 13.06 6.73 -7.49
N HIS A 281 12.58 6.29 -8.64
CA HIS A 281 11.60 7.07 -9.39
C HIS A 281 10.25 7.13 -8.67
N LEU A 282 9.74 8.35 -8.52
CA LEU A 282 8.38 8.61 -8.08
C LEU A 282 7.40 8.24 -9.21
N ALA A 283 6.73 7.09 -9.14
CA ALA A 283 5.75 6.70 -10.16
C ALA A 283 4.79 5.61 -9.66
N LEU A 284 3.68 5.42 -10.38
CA LEU A 284 2.76 4.31 -10.12
C LEU A 284 3.24 3.03 -10.83
N PHE A 285 3.87 2.13 -10.08
CA PHE A 285 4.22 0.76 -10.50
C PHE A 285 3.53 -0.33 -9.68
N ALA A 286 2.71 0.04 -8.70
CA ALA A 286 1.84 -0.91 -8.01
C ALA A 286 0.88 -1.58 -9.00
N THR A 287 0.91 -2.91 -9.00
CA THR A 287 -0.02 -3.78 -9.72
C THR A 287 -0.59 -4.82 -8.75
N ALA A 288 -1.44 -5.74 -9.24
CA ALA A 288 -1.95 -6.86 -8.47
C ALA A 288 -1.55 -8.19 -9.11
N LEU A 289 -1.49 -9.26 -8.31
CA LEU A 289 -1.37 -10.63 -8.80
C LEU A 289 -2.75 -11.29 -8.87
N PRO A 290 -2.89 -12.39 -9.65
CA PRO A 290 -4.08 -13.24 -9.60
C PRO A 290 -4.40 -13.65 -8.17
N MET A 291 -5.69 -13.67 -7.82
CA MET A 291 -6.10 -13.96 -6.45
C MET A 291 -5.72 -15.38 -6.05
N PHE A 292 -5.28 -15.52 -4.80
CA PHE A 292 -5.13 -16.81 -4.15
C PHE A 292 -6.45 -17.16 -3.46
N SER A 293 -7.01 -18.34 -3.75
CA SER A 293 -8.23 -18.83 -3.10
C SER A 293 -7.91 -20.03 -2.22
N HIS A 294 -8.33 -19.99 -0.97
CA HIS A 294 -8.08 -21.06 0.00
C HIS A 294 -9.29 -21.29 0.88
N THR A 295 -9.60 -22.55 1.16
CA THR A 295 -10.68 -22.93 2.07
C THR A 295 -10.09 -23.31 3.42
N VAL A 296 -10.54 -22.62 4.47
CA VAL A 296 -10.16 -22.90 5.86
C VAL A 296 -11.31 -23.64 6.53
N GLN A 297 -11.00 -24.73 7.24
CA GLN A 297 -11.95 -25.40 8.11
C GLN A 297 -11.96 -24.70 9.47
N ALA A 298 -13.14 -24.53 10.05
CA ALA A 298 -13.25 -24.05 11.41
C ALA A 298 -12.55 -25.02 12.34
N THR A 299 -11.70 -24.51 13.23
CA THR A 299 -11.24 -25.25 14.40
C THR A 299 -12.47 -25.56 15.25
N SER A 300 -12.98 -26.79 15.17
CA SER A 300 -14.02 -27.29 16.06
C SER A 300 -13.61 -27.07 17.50
N GLY A 301 -14.57 -26.71 18.35
CA GLY A 301 -14.38 -26.09 19.65
C GLY A 301 -13.32 -26.72 20.55
N ALA A 302 -12.76 -25.86 21.40
CA ALA A 302 -11.79 -26.15 22.46
C ALA A 302 -12.34 -27.06 23.59
N THR A 303 -13.00 -28.17 23.25
CA THR A 303 -13.61 -29.11 24.19
C THR A 303 -13.26 -30.59 23.94
N SER A 304 -12.34 -30.93 23.03
CA SER A 304 -11.76 -32.28 22.97
C SER A 304 -10.27 -32.25 23.32
N SER A 305 -9.95 -32.79 24.48
CA SER A 305 -8.63 -32.88 25.12
C SER A 305 -7.68 -33.89 24.47
N THR A 306 -7.64 -33.99 23.14
CA THR A 306 -6.65 -34.82 22.44
C THR A 306 -6.16 -34.12 21.18
N GLU A 307 -4.88 -33.72 21.22
CA GLU A 307 -4.11 -33.03 20.18
C GLU A 307 -4.68 -31.67 19.72
N SER A 308 -4.27 -30.61 20.42
CA SER A 308 -4.35 -29.23 19.93
C SER A 308 -3.47 -29.08 18.69
N THR A 309 -3.97 -29.51 17.54
CA THR A 309 -3.33 -29.23 16.26
C THR A 309 -3.47 -27.73 16.02
N GLU A 310 -2.36 -27.00 16.15
CA GLU A 310 -2.29 -25.60 15.74
C GLU A 310 -2.93 -25.47 14.35
N PRO A 311 -3.69 -24.39 14.06
CA PRO A 311 -4.18 -24.18 12.71
C PRO A 311 -3.01 -24.30 11.73
N PRO A 312 -3.19 -24.86 10.54
CA PRO A 312 -2.10 -25.22 9.64
C PRO A 312 -1.51 -23.98 8.94
N TYR A 313 -1.07 -22.99 9.71
CA TYR A 313 -0.58 -21.69 9.27
C TYR A 313 0.52 -21.84 8.24
N TRP A 314 1.48 -22.71 8.50
CA TRP A 314 2.64 -22.93 7.66
C TRP A 314 2.26 -23.62 6.34
N THR A 315 1.28 -24.53 6.36
CA THR A 315 0.74 -25.16 5.14
C THR A 315 0.03 -24.13 4.27
N THR A 316 -0.84 -23.29 4.86
CA THR A 316 -1.50 -22.18 4.15
C THR A 316 -0.46 -21.18 3.62
N ALA A 317 0.55 -20.83 4.42
CA ALA A 317 1.61 -19.90 4.05
C ALA A 317 2.47 -20.43 2.90
N ASN A 318 2.78 -21.73 2.90
CA ASN A 318 3.54 -22.37 1.83
C ASN A 318 2.73 -22.41 0.53
N ALA A 319 1.46 -22.82 0.58
CA ALA A 319 0.58 -22.82 -0.59
C ALA A 319 0.42 -21.42 -1.19
N TYR A 320 0.25 -20.39 -0.34
CA TYR A 320 0.21 -19.01 -0.80
C TYR A 320 1.56 -18.55 -1.35
N GLY A 321 2.69 -18.90 -0.71
CA GLY A 321 4.03 -18.59 -1.18
C GLY A 321 4.34 -19.19 -2.55
N GLN A 322 3.94 -20.44 -2.79
CA GLN A 322 4.06 -21.12 -4.09
C GLN A 322 3.26 -20.37 -5.17
N HIS A 323 2.00 -20.02 -4.87
CA HIS A 323 1.18 -19.20 -5.77
C HIS A 323 1.85 -17.87 -6.14
N LEU A 324 2.43 -17.16 -5.15
CA LEU A 324 3.15 -15.90 -5.40
C LEU A 324 4.38 -16.10 -6.29
N GLN A 325 5.13 -17.18 -6.06
CA GLN A 325 6.32 -17.50 -6.85
C GLN A 325 5.94 -17.81 -8.30
N GLU A 326 4.93 -18.63 -8.53
CA GLU A 326 4.43 -18.95 -9.86
C GLU A 326 3.93 -17.71 -10.61
N CYS A 327 3.17 -16.84 -9.93
CA CYS A 327 2.70 -15.58 -10.49
C CYS A 327 3.88 -14.65 -10.87
N THR A 328 4.93 -14.62 -10.04
CA THR A 328 6.12 -13.81 -10.26
C THR A 328 6.90 -14.28 -11.48
N VAL A 329 7.17 -15.59 -11.56
CA VAL A 329 7.88 -16.22 -12.70
C VAL A 329 7.11 -16.01 -14.02
N ARG A 330 5.79 -16.10 -13.98
CA ARG A 330 4.91 -15.88 -15.14
C ARG A 330 4.68 -14.39 -15.46
N GLN A 331 5.14 -13.50 -14.59
CA GLN A 331 4.95 -12.04 -14.67
C GLN A 331 3.47 -11.63 -14.69
N ASP A 332 2.65 -12.35 -13.92
CA ASP A 332 1.20 -12.17 -13.97
C ASP A 332 0.75 -10.75 -13.64
N GLY A 333 1.49 -10.07 -12.75
CA GLY A 333 1.16 -8.70 -12.37
C GLY A 333 1.19 -7.70 -13.52
N LEU A 334 1.95 -7.94 -14.59
CA LEU A 334 1.95 -7.03 -15.75
C LEU A 334 0.65 -7.15 -16.55
N VAL A 335 0.15 -8.37 -16.74
CA VAL A 335 -1.11 -8.64 -17.46
C VAL A 335 -2.30 -8.21 -16.61
N VAL A 336 -2.33 -8.60 -15.33
CA VAL A 336 -3.40 -8.21 -14.40
C VAL A 336 -3.53 -6.69 -14.34
N GLY A 337 -2.42 -5.97 -14.21
CA GLY A 337 -2.46 -4.52 -14.12
C GLY A 337 -2.95 -3.85 -15.42
N LEU A 338 -2.61 -4.39 -16.60
CA LEU A 338 -3.19 -3.92 -17.87
C LEU A 338 -4.70 -4.13 -17.92
N LEU A 339 -5.17 -5.32 -17.54
CA LEU A 339 -6.61 -5.63 -17.49
C LEU A 339 -7.35 -4.70 -16.52
N MET A 340 -6.78 -4.46 -15.33
CA MET A 340 -7.31 -3.51 -14.37
C MET A 340 -7.35 -2.09 -14.95
N GLY A 341 -6.28 -1.64 -15.61
CA GLY A 341 -6.23 -0.32 -16.24
C GLY A 341 -7.27 -0.11 -17.34
N LEU A 342 -7.55 -1.14 -18.15
CA LEU A 342 -8.58 -1.12 -19.19
C LEU A 342 -10.00 -1.10 -18.61
N ASN A 343 -10.24 -1.87 -17.54
CA ASN A 343 -11.57 -2.05 -16.96
C ASN A 343 -11.86 -1.12 -15.78
N MET A 344 -10.93 -0.25 -15.37
CA MET A 344 -11.09 0.55 -14.15
C MET A 344 -12.36 1.40 -14.18
N LYS A 345 -12.66 2.08 -15.29
CA LYS A 345 -13.88 2.90 -15.41
C LYS A 345 -15.15 2.06 -15.16
N SER A 346 -15.17 0.80 -15.59
CA SER A 346 -16.29 -0.12 -15.34
C SER A 346 -16.32 -0.62 -13.90
N MET A 347 -15.17 -1.00 -13.34
CA MET A 347 -15.03 -1.42 -11.94
C MET A 347 -15.53 -0.34 -10.97
N MET A 348 -15.40 0.93 -11.34
CA MET A 348 -15.74 2.08 -10.49
C MET A 348 -17.15 2.63 -10.70
N LYS A 349 -17.73 2.53 -11.91
CA LYS A 349 -19.09 3.02 -12.20
C LYS A 349 -20.21 2.17 -11.59
N ALA A 350 -19.95 0.89 -11.43
CA ALA A 350 -20.90 -0.06 -10.88
C ALA A 350 -20.08 -1.12 -10.14
N PRO A 351 -20.03 -1.07 -8.80
CA PRO A 351 -19.48 -2.13 -7.99
C PRO A 351 -20.53 -3.24 -7.91
N LYS A 352 -21.12 -3.60 -9.05
CA LYS A 352 -21.74 -4.91 -9.20
C LYS A 352 -20.63 -5.87 -8.85
N LEU A 353 -20.86 -6.65 -7.79
CA LEU A 353 -19.98 -7.70 -7.30
C LEU A 353 -19.33 -8.38 -8.50
N THR A 354 -18.10 -7.97 -8.81
CA THR A 354 -17.42 -8.49 -9.98
C THR A 354 -17.15 -9.95 -9.71
N LEU A 355 -17.21 -10.75 -10.78
CA LEU A 355 -16.70 -12.09 -10.79
C LEU A 355 -15.28 -12.12 -10.21
N GLY A 356 -15.12 -12.78 -9.05
CA GLY A 356 -13.82 -12.87 -8.39
C GLY A 356 -13.40 -11.58 -7.69
N ARG A 357 -14.22 -11.05 -6.77
CA ARG A 357 -13.81 -9.99 -5.84
C ARG A 357 -12.94 -10.59 -4.72
N PRO A 358 -11.81 -9.97 -4.34
CA PRO A 358 -11.05 -10.43 -3.17
C PRO A 358 -11.85 -10.18 -1.89
N THR A 359 -11.73 -11.11 -0.95
CA THR A 359 -12.21 -10.95 0.42
C THR A 359 -11.40 -9.87 1.13
N ILE A 360 -10.08 -9.86 0.91
CA ILE A 360 -9.10 -8.96 1.54
C ILE A 360 -7.88 -8.80 0.62
N ILE A 361 -7.19 -7.67 0.72
CA ILE A 361 -5.91 -7.44 0.03
C ILE A 361 -4.76 -7.39 1.02
N LEU A 362 -3.64 -8.05 0.67
CA LEU A 362 -2.34 -7.88 1.32
C LEU A 362 -1.38 -7.10 0.42
N SER A 363 -0.69 -6.13 1.01
CA SER A 363 0.39 -5.38 0.37
C SER A 363 1.61 -5.36 1.30
N ASN A 364 2.67 -6.08 0.98
CA ASN A 364 3.88 -6.09 1.80
C ASN A 364 5.02 -5.35 1.10
N SER A 365 5.48 -4.24 1.69
CA SER A 365 6.64 -3.48 1.19
C SER A 365 7.97 -4.07 1.65
N GLY A 366 7.94 -5.07 2.54
CA GLY A 366 9.12 -5.67 3.14
C GLY A 366 9.91 -4.68 3.99
N VAL A 367 11.22 -4.89 4.08
CA VAL A 367 12.15 -3.93 4.68
C VAL A 367 12.27 -2.73 3.75
N LEU A 368 11.98 -1.52 4.25
CA LEU A 368 12.10 -0.27 3.48
C LEU A 368 13.59 0.04 3.24
N PRO A 369 14.15 -0.27 2.05
CA PRO A 369 15.58 -0.56 1.92
C PRO A 369 16.48 0.69 1.96
N LYS A 370 15.95 1.86 1.55
CA LYS A 370 16.70 3.13 1.63
C LYS A 370 16.47 3.87 2.95
N LEU A 371 15.40 3.55 3.66
CA LEU A 371 15.02 4.31 4.83
C LEU A 371 15.84 3.87 6.03
N GLN A 372 16.77 4.73 6.46
CA GLN A 372 17.61 4.50 7.63
C GLN A 372 16.87 4.93 8.90
N THR A 373 17.28 4.40 10.05
CA THR A 373 16.79 4.88 11.36
C THR A 373 17.51 6.15 11.81
N GLN A 374 18.65 6.47 11.23
CA GLN A 374 19.51 7.60 11.58
C GLN A 374 19.98 8.29 10.31
N TYR A 375 19.92 9.63 10.27
CA TYR A 375 20.39 10.47 9.18
C TYR A 375 21.33 11.54 9.73
N GLY A 376 22.63 11.34 9.50
CA GLY A 376 23.69 12.10 10.19
C GLY A 376 23.54 12.01 11.71
N ASP A 377 24.08 12.99 12.42
CA ASP A 377 23.95 13.09 13.89
C ASP A 377 22.70 13.89 14.31
N GLN A 378 21.88 14.33 13.35
CA GLN A 378 20.83 15.33 13.57
C GLN A 378 19.43 14.70 13.70
N ILE A 379 19.11 13.71 12.86
CA ILE A 379 17.74 13.20 12.73
C ILE A 379 17.70 11.68 12.93
N LYS A 380 16.84 11.24 13.85
CA LYS A 380 16.47 9.84 14.03
C LYS A 380 15.03 9.60 13.59
N VAL A 381 14.79 8.56 12.80
CA VAL A 381 13.44 8.14 12.37
C VAL A 381 13.00 6.96 13.20
N SER A 382 11.96 7.13 14.03
CA SER A 382 11.47 6.04 14.88
C SER A 382 10.28 5.29 14.28
N HIS A 383 9.49 5.94 13.42
CA HIS A 383 8.35 5.32 12.76
C HIS A 383 8.26 5.80 11.32
N ALA A 384 8.06 4.86 10.40
CA ALA A 384 7.64 5.17 9.04
C ALA A 384 6.75 4.08 8.46
N HIS A 385 5.64 4.48 7.84
CA HIS A 385 4.73 3.54 7.20
C HIS A 385 3.88 4.19 6.12
N VAL A 386 3.44 3.39 5.16
CA VAL A 386 2.51 3.78 4.10
C VAL A 386 1.11 3.36 4.51
N THR A 387 0.12 4.26 4.40
CA THR A 387 -1.31 3.93 4.39
C THR A 387 -1.96 4.46 3.12
N SER A 388 -3.21 4.10 2.87
CA SER A 388 -3.98 4.67 1.78
C SER A 388 -5.39 5.03 2.22
N ASN A 389 -6.01 6.06 1.64
CA ASN A 389 -7.43 6.37 1.87
C ASN A 389 -8.35 5.41 1.08
N GLN A 390 -7.99 4.11 1.03
CA GLN A 390 -8.57 3.03 0.22
C GLN A 390 -10.00 3.29 -0.25
N LEU A 391 -10.31 2.95 -1.50
CA LEU A 391 -11.62 3.23 -2.11
C LEU A 391 -12.38 1.94 -2.47
N TYR A 392 -12.05 0.83 -1.80
CA TYR A 392 -12.66 -0.49 -2.03
C TYR A 392 -13.67 -0.85 -0.93
N SER A 393 -14.65 -1.69 -1.27
CA SER A 393 -15.65 -2.23 -0.31
C SER A 393 -15.13 -3.40 0.54
N PHE A 394 -13.83 -3.67 0.51
CA PHE A 394 -13.15 -4.68 1.30
C PHE A 394 -11.89 -4.07 1.92
N PRO A 395 -11.38 -4.63 3.03
CA PRO A 395 -10.19 -4.11 3.69
C PRO A 395 -8.91 -4.41 2.93
N LYS A 396 -7.90 -3.58 3.15
CA LYS A 396 -6.51 -3.82 2.72
C LYS A 396 -5.63 -3.78 3.94
N VAL A 397 -4.74 -4.74 4.03
CA VAL A 397 -3.70 -4.78 5.04
C VAL A 397 -2.38 -4.52 4.35
N SER A 398 -1.69 -3.46 4.79
CA SER A 398 -0.35 -3.15 4.33
C SER A 398 0.67 -3.44 5.42
N ALA A 399 1.81 -4.02 5.02
CA ALA A 399 2.91 -4.37 5.89
C ALA A 399 4.19 -3.66 5.44
N SER A 400 4.99 -3.21 6.40
CA SER A 400 6.33 -2.66 6.16
C SER A 400 7.21 -2.85 7.39
N THR A 401 8.51 -3.02 7.18
CA THR A 401 9.51 -3.14 8.25
C THR A 401 10.53 -2.01 8.16
N MET A 402 10.76 -1.32 9.28
CA MET A 402 11.80 -0.29 9.42
C MET A 402 12.43 -0.39 10.80
N GLY A 403 13.77 -0.35 10.88
CA GLY A 403 14.48 -0.43 12.16
C GLY A 403 14.18 -1.72 12.94
N GLY A 404 13.88 -2.80 12.24
CA GLY A 404 13.43 -4.07 12.84
C GLY A 404 11.96 -4.10 13.25
N VAL A 405 11.24 -2.99 13.25
CA VAL A 405 9.82 -2.94 13.65
C VAL A 405 8.93 -3.27 12.45
N LEU A 406 8.13 -4.34 12.55
CA LEU A 406 7.08 -4.67 11.59
C LEU A 406 5.82 -3.88 11.92
N THR A 407 5.35 -3.06 10.98
CA THR A 407 4.09 -2.31 11.08
C THR A 407 3.05 -2.90 10.14
N LEU A 408 1.85 -3.14 10.64
CA LEU A 408 0.66 -3.52 9.88
C LEU A 408 -0.37 -2.41 9.95
N ASN A 409 -0.84 -1.93 8.80
CA ASN A 409 -1.95 -0.98 8.70
C ASN A 409 -3.16 -1.65 8.07
N PHE A 410 -4.29 -1.60 8.76
CA PHE A 410 -5.59 -2.10 8.34
C PHE A 410 -6.39 -0.91 7.82
N ASP A 411 -6.47 -0.77 6.51
CA ASP A 411 -7.18 0.31 5.84
C ASP A 411 -8.58 -0.17 5.42
N GLY A 412 -9.58 0.66 5.69
CA GLY A 412 -10.97 0.46 5.31
C GLY A 412 -11.66 1.78 5.02
N VAL A 413 -12.97 1.73 4.80
CA VAL A 413 -13.74 2.89 4.33
C VAL A 413 -15.06 2.98 5.07
N ALA A 414 -15.30 4.08 5.78
CA ALA A 414 -16.60 4.36 6.37
C ALA A 414 -17.50 5.08 5.36
N PRO A 415 -18.82 4.79 5.35
CA PRO A 415 -19.54 3.87 6.24
C PRO A 415 -19.52 2.40 5.81
N ILE A 416 -18.84 2.05 4.71
CA ILE A 416 -18.93 0.72 4.06
C ILE A 416 -18.46 -0.42 4.97
N ILE A 417 -17.29 -0.25 5.59
CA ILE A 417 -16.72 -1.18 6.56
C ILE A 417 -16.99 -0.60 7.94
N LYS A 418 -17.61 -1.38 8.82
CA LYS A 418 -17.80 -0.96 10.20
C LYS A 418 -16.44 -0.86 10.91
N PRO A 419 -16.20 0.17 11.73
CA PRO A 419 -15.00 0.24 12.56
C PRO A 419 -14.81 -1.00 13.45
N THR A 420 -15.89 -1.61 13.93
CA THR A 420 -15.87 -2.84 14.74
C THR A 420 -15.35 -4.04 13.96
N ASP A 421 -15.73 -4.19 12.69
CA ASP A 421 -15.31 -5.32 11.85
C ASP A 421 -13.82 -5.18 11.47
N LEU A 422 -13.37 -3.94 11.21
CA LEU A 422 -11.96 -3.65 10.97
C LEU A 422 -11.10 -3.90 12.22
N ALA A 423 -11.60 -3.53 13.40
CA ALA A 423 -10.94 -3.81 14.67
C ALA A 423 -10.88 -5.31 14.99
N MET A 424 -11.94 -6.06 14.65
CA MET A 424 -11.96 -7.52 14.77
C MET A 424 -10.90 -8.16 13.87
N LEU A 425 -10.83 -7.75 12.60
CA LEU A 425 -9.79 -8.20 11.67
C LEU A 425 -8.38 -7.92 12.21
N GLN A 426 -8.13 -6.71 12.72
CA GLN A 426 -6.84 -6.33 13.32
C GLN A 426 -6.50 -7.25 14.50
N SER A 427 -7.44 -7.42 15.44
CA SER A 427 -7.25 -8.22 16.65
C SER A 427 -6.96 -9.68 16.31
N ARG A 428 -7.77 -10.29 15.44
CA ARG A 428 -7.62 -11.69 15.01
C ARG A 428 -6.32 -11.92 14.25
N THR A 429 -5.96 -11.03 13.33
CA THR A 429 -4.67 -11.10 12.62
C THR A 429 -3.50 -11.04 13.60
N THR A 430 -3.56 -10.12 14.57
CA THR A 430 -2.52 -9.97 15.60
C THR A 430 -2.42 -11.23 16.47
N TRP A 431 -3.55 -11.84 16.81
CA TRP A 431 -3.61 -13.08 17.58
C TRP A 431 -2.96 -14.25 16.82
N HIS A 432 -3.34 -14.48 15.55
CA HIS A 432 -2.72 -15.52 14.73
C HIS A 432 -1.22 -15.32 14.55
N LEU A 433 -0.77 -14.07 14.32
CA LEU A 433 0.66 -13.79 14.22
C LEU A 433 1.39 -14.11 15.52
N LYS A 434 0.84 -13.74 16.69
CA LYS A 434 1.43 -14.11 17.98
C LYS A 434 1.50 -15.62 18.16
N ALA A 435 0.46 -16.36 17.75
CA ALA A 435 0.47 -17.83 17.78
C ALA A 435 1.57 -18.42 16.87
N MET A 436 1.76 -17.88 15.66
CA MET A 436 2.86 -18.31 14.76
C MET A 436 4.27 -17.97 15.29
N ILE A 437 4.39 -17.01 16.21
CA ILE A 437 5.66 -16.54 16.78
C ILE A 437 6.03 -17.27 18.07
N ALA A 438 5.03 -17.80 18.79
CA ALA A 438 5.24 -18.77 19.86
C ALA A 438 5.92 -20.02 19.28
#